data_AF-A0A5S5BQE8-F1
#
_entry.id   AF-A0A5S5BQE8-F1
#
_cell.length_a   1.000
_cell.length_b   1.000
_cell.length_c   1.000
_cell.angle_alpha   90.00
_cell.angle_beta   90.00
_cell.angle_gamma   90.00
#
_symmetry.space_group_name_H-M   'P 1'
#
loop_
_entity.id
_entity.type
_entity.pdbx_description
1 polymer ?
#
loop_
_entity_poly.entity_id
_entity_poly.type
_entity_poly.pdbx_seq_one_letter_code
_entity_poly.pdbx_strand_id
1 'polypeptide(L)'
;MKISSWLKVMSGVFIFLTVLNGVSVYSLQQSVAQERSTVKMQAEFKQLGIDLANSSDYLTNEARAFVQFGDKVRYDNYWKEVNETKTRDHVVERLTALGAPKEELDLIAASKQNSDALVQIENAAMKAVADNDFTKARELMFDSNYEANKKIIMEPLEQFQQKMNTRAEKEADTAQQKASLMLLVTILLLIVTFGAVFAIFIIIFVKLKPLKFVNDKIAEIAQSGGDLTGRLDYAGKDEIGEISKSLNAMFETLQSIITDVRNASRSVLSSSSKLVENTIETASATAEITRRGVHIEQGATTSVQGTLDASHAIHEMSVGVQRIAVSAEDLAAIAKGTEKEAASGVNFIQQVGKQMAQISDSVSVTVEIVSNLKERSSHIGKIVSAITEISNQTNLLSLNASIEAARAGEHGRGFSVVASEIRSLAEHSSASAGQIFELLQDIMKDSQETEQAMQQVTSEVGTGQKKIEEAIESFENILKSTQQVAWQVQEVSAVSEQMAAGSEEIAASVSEMATIAEESLTGVKAVNEMTAKQSALVQEVASLTDLLGKDSRSLEALVTKFKV
;
A
#
# COMPACT_ATOMS: atom_id res chain seq x y z
N MET A 1 -54.48 -4.96 16.13
CA MET A 1 -54.39 -6.43 16.25
C MET A 1 -53.91 -6.97 14.93
N LYS A 2 -52.93 -7.87 14.98
CA LYS A 2 -52.41 -8.58 13.82
C LYS A 2 -53.55 -9.30 13.09
N ILE A 3 -53.58 -9.19 11.77
CA ILE A 3 -54.55 -9.86 10.90
C ILE A 3 -54.55 -11.36 11.20
N SER A 4 -53.37 -11.94 11.46
CA SER A 4 -53.23 -13.35 11.83
C SER A 4 -53.92 -13.71 13.16
N SER A 5 -53.82 -12.85 14.19
CA SER A 5 -54.44 -13.10 15.49
C SER A 5 -55.95 -12.98 15.42
N TRP A 6 -56.46 -12.07 14.59
CA TRP A 6 -57.89 -11.91 14.36
C TRP A 6 -58.51 -13.09 13.58
N LEU A 7 -57.84 -13.55 12.52
CA LEU A 7 -58.31 -14.72 11.73
C LEU A 7 -58.41 -16.00 12.58
N LYS A 8 -57.49 -16.20 13.53
CA LYS A 8 -57.54 -17.36 14.45
C LYS A 8 -58.80 -17.35 15.32
N VAL A 9 -59.17 -16.19 15.88
CA VAL A 9 -60.37 -16.04 16.71
C VAL A 9 -61.64 -16.30 15.89
N MET A 10 -61.74 -15.73 14.69
CA MET A 10 -62.93 -15.92 13.84
C MET A 10 -63.08 -17.36 13.33
N SER A 11 -61.97 -18.05 13.05
CA SER A 11 -61.98 -19.46 12.66
C SER A 11 -62.56 -20.34 13.78
N GLY A 12 -62.22 -20.06 15.04
CA GLY A 12 -62.78 -20.76 16.20
C GLY A 12 -64.29 -20.58 16.35
N VAL A 13 -64.78 -19.34 16.16
CA VAL A 13 -66.24 -19.03 16.19
C VAL A 13 -66.99 -19.76 15.08
N PHE A 14 -66.44 -19.80 13.87
CA PHE A 14 -67.06 -20.48 12.73
C PHE A 14 -67.17 -22.00 12.92
N ILE A 15 -66.11 -22.64 13.43
CA ILE A 15 -66.12 -24.07 13.74
C ILE A 15 -67.19 -24.38 14.79
N PHE A 16 -67.27 -23.59 15.85
CA PHE A 16 -68.27 -23.78 16.91
C PHE A 16 -69.71 -23.69 16.38
N LEU A 17 -70.02 -22.66 15.58
CA LEU A 17 -71.35 -22.50 14.99
C LEU A 17 -71.70 -23.64 14.02
N THR A 18 -70.74 -24.15 13.27
CA THR A 18 -70.96 -25.26 12.33
C THR A 18 -71.34 -26.56 13.07
N VAL A 19 -70.63 -26.88 14.17
CA VAL A 19 -70.97 -28.04 15.02
C VAL A 19 -72.38 -27.89 15.61
N LEU A 20 -72.71 -26.70 16.09
CA LEU A 20 -74.03 -26.42 16.69
C LEU A 20 -75.19 -26.59 15.69
N ASN A 21 -75.00 -26.18 14.43
CA ASN A 21 -75.98 -26.42 13.37
C ASN A 21 -76.16 -27.92 13.08
N GLY A 22 -75.07 -28.69 13.05
CA GLY A 22 -75.14 -30.14 12.85
C GLY A 22 -76.01 -30.85 13.90
N VAL A 23 -75.84 -30.49 15.18
CA VAL A 23 -76.65 -31.02 16.29
C VAL A 23 -78.13 -30.62 16.16
N SER A 24 -78.40 -29.39 15.76
CA SER A 24 -79.77 -28.88 15.57
C SER A 24 -80.51 -29.60 14.45
N VAL A 25 -79.87 -29.77 13.29
CA VAL A 25 -80.45 -30.48 12.14
C VAL A 25 -80.77 -31.93 12.47
N TYR A 26 -79.86 -32.61 13.19
CA TYR A 26 -80.11 -33.98 13.66
C TYR A 26 -81.33 -34.07 14.59
N SER A 27 -81.48 -33.13 15.51
CA SER A 27 -82.61 -33.08 16.45
C SER A 27 -83.96 -32.78 15.77
N LEU A 28 -83.94 -31.94 14.73
CA LEU A 28 -85.10 -31.68 13.87
C LEU A 28 -85.51 -32.94 13.11
N GLN A 29 -84.57 -33.64 12.50
CA GLN A 29 -84.84 -34.88 11.77
C GLN A 29 -85.53 -35.92 12.66
N GLN A 30 -85.07 -36.09 13.91
CA GLN A 30 -85.68 -37.00 14.88
C GLN A 30 -87.12 -36.57 15.24
N SER A 31 -87.37 -35.27 15.39
CA SER A 31 -88.69 -34.75 15.77
C SER A 31 -89.72 -34.87 14.64
N VAL A 32 -89.33 -34.61 13.39
CA VAL A 32 -90.18 -34.82 12.20
C VAL A 32 -90.50 -36.31 11.98
N ALA A 33 -89.54 -37.20 12.23
CA ALA A 33 -89.79 -38.65 12.15
C ALA A 33 -90.84 -39.10 13.18
N GLN A 34 -90.77 -38.57 14.41
CA GLN A 34 -91.74 -38.85 15.46
C GLN A 34 -93.15 -38.34 15.10
N GLU A 35 -93.27 -37.10 14.61
CA GLU A 35 -94.54 -36.52 14.15
C GLU A 35 -95.24 -37.40 13.11
N ARG A 36 -94.51 -37.80 12.05
CA ARG A 36 -95.06 -38.67 10.99
C ARG A 36 -95.57 -40.00 11.53
N SER A 37 -94.85 -40.60 12.49
CA SER A 37 -95.24 -41.87 13.10
C SER A 37 -96.54 -41.74 13.89
N THR A 38 -96.67 -40.69 14.70
CA THR A 38 -97.85 -40.49 15.56
C THR A 38 -99.10 -40.14 14.76
N VAL A 39 -98.98 -39.31 13.71
CA VAL A 39 -100.11 -38.99 12.82
C VAL A 39 -100.62 -40.24 12.09
N LYS A 40 -99.72 -41.13 11.66
CA LYS A 40 -100.12 -42.39 11.03
C LYS A 40 -100.89 -43.30 12.00
N MET A 41 -100.43 -43.37 13.26
CA MET A 41 -101.06 -44.15 14.32
C MET A 41 -102.44 -43.60 14.70
N GLN A 42 -102.61 -42.28 14.72
CA GLN A 42 -103.90 -41.63 14.94
C GLN A 42 -104.94 -42.00 13.86
N ALA A 43 -104.54 -41.98 12.59
CA ALA A 43 -105.42 -42.38 11.50
C ALA A 43 -105.85 -43.85 11.61
N GLU A 44 -104.94 -44.73 12.01
CA GLU A 44 -105.21 -46.16 12.17
C GLU A 44 -106.16 -46.45 13.34
N PHE A 45 -105.97 -45.80 14.49
CA PHE A 45 -106.92 -45.88 15.62
C PHE A 45 -108.33 -45.45 15.20
N LYS A 46 -108.45 -44.31 14.51
CA LYS A 46 -109.75 -43.80 14.06
C LYS A 46 -110.49 -44.80 13.17
N GLN A 47 -109.79 -45.46 12.25
CA GLN A 47 -110.39 -46.48 11.38
C GLN A 47 -110.87 -47.70 12.17
N LEU A 48 -110.05 -48.22 13.09
CA LEU A 48 -110.40 -49.38 13.92
C LEU A 48 -111.64 -49.13 14.78
N GLY A 49 -111.76 -47.93 15.35
CA GLY A 49 -112.96 -47.56 16.12
C GLY A 49 -114.24 -47.55 15.27
N ILE A 50 -114.15 -47.12 14.00
CA ILE A 50 -115.28 -47.15 13.05
C ILE A 50 -115.66 -48.58 12.70
N ASP A 51 -114.66 -49.42 12.37
CA ASP A 51 -114.89 -50.82 11.99
C ASP A 51 -115.57 -51.61 13.13
N LEU A 52 -115.18 -51.33 14.39
CA LEU A 52 -115.77 -51.93 15.57
C LEU A 52 -117.26 -51.59 15.72
N ALA A 53 -117.60 -50.30 15.65
CA ALA A 53 -118.98 -49.83 15.77
C ALA A 53 -119.86 -50.40 14.65
N ASN A 54 -119.37 -50.37 13.40
CA ASN A 54 -120.08 -50.89 12.24
C ASN A 54 -120.31 -52.41 12.34
N SER A 55 -119.36 -53.18 12.87
CA SER A 55 -119.54 -54.64 13.03
C SER A 55 -120.69 -55.00 14.00
N SER A 56 -120.84 -54.22 15.08
CA SER A 56 -121.93 -54.41 16.05
C SER A 56 -123.30 -54.06 15.44
N ASP A 57 -123.35 -52.96 14.69
CA ASP A 57 -124.57 -52.54 13.98
C ASP A 57 -124.95 -53.52 12.86
N TYR A 58 -123.95 -54.07 12.16
CA TYR A 58 -124.15 -55.06 11.10
C TYR A 58 -124.88 -56.30 11.62
N LEU A 59 -124.44 -56.89 12.73
CA LEU A 59 -125.09 -58.06 13.35
C LEU A 59 -126.56 -57.78 13.69
N THR A 60 -126.82 -56.69 14.37
CA THR A 60 -128.18 -56.25 14.75
C THR A 60 -129.08 -56.13 13.51
N ASN A 61 -128.56 -55.53 12.44
CA ASN A 61 -129.32 -55.31 11.20
C ASN A 61 -129.60 -56.62 10.44
N GLU A 62 -128.65 -57.56 10.38
CA GLU A 62 -128.86 -58.87 9.76
C GLU A 62 -129.90 -59.69 10.54
N ALA A 63 -129.85 -59.70 11.88
CA ALA A 63 -130.84 -60.38 12.70
C ALA A 63 -132.26 -59.81 12.51
N ARG A 64 -132.40 -58.47 12.50
CA ARG A 64 -133.70 -57.80 12.25
C ARG A 64 -134.24 -58.08 10.86
N ALA A 65 -133.38 -58.00 9.84
CA ALA A 65 -133.78 -58.26 8.47
C ALA A 65 -134.27 -59.70 8.29
N PHE A 66 -133.58 -60.67 8.90
CA PHE A 66 -134.03 -62.06 8.90
C PHE A 66 -135.40 -62.21 9.57
N VAL A 67 -135.59 -61.59 10.74
CA VAL A 67 -136.86 -61.67 11.48
C VAL A 67 -138.03 -61.02 10.75
N GLN A 68 -137.78 -59.92 10.02
CA GLN A 68 -138.82 -59.22 9.28
C GLN A 68 -139.28 -59.98 8.03
N PHE A 69 -138.33 -60.57 7.28
CA PHE A 69 -138.59 -61.08 5.93
C PHE A 69 -138.49 -62.60 5.79
N GLY A 70 -137.91 -63.31 6.77
CA GLY A 70 -137.65 -64.76 6.70
C GLY A 70 -136.55 -65.16 5.72
N ASP A 71 -135.75 -64.21 5.23
CA ASP A 71 -134.72 -64.44 4.22
C ASP A 71 -133.47 -65.13 4.82
N LYS A 72 -133.30 -66.41 4.49
CA LYS A 72 -132.19 -67.24 5.00
C LYS A 72 -130.80 -66.63 4.72
N VAL A 73 -130.62 -65.83 3.67
CA VAL A 73 -129.33 -65.15 3.40
C VAL A 73 -128.90 -64.27 4.57
N ARG A 74 -129.86 -63.56 5.20
CA ARG A 74 -129.59 -62.69 6.35
C ARG A 74 -129.20 -63.48 7.61
N TYR A 75 -129.83 -64.64 7.80
CA TYR A 75 -129.46 -65.57 8.88
C TYR A 75 -128.04 -66.10 8.70
N ASP A 76 -127.71 -66.55 7.48
CA ASP A 76 -126.38 -67.08 7.18
C ASP A 76 -125.30 -65.97 7.32
N ASN A 77 -125.59 -64.73 6.93
CA ASN A 77 -124.70 -63.58 7.14
C ASN A 77 -124.44 -63.28 8.61
N TYR A 78 -125.48 -63.28 9.45
CA TYR A 78 -125.35 -63.08 10.89
C TYR A 78 -124.39 -64.11 11.48
N TRP A 79 -124.62 -65.40 11.20
CA TRP A 79 -123.76 -66.47 11.72
C TRP A 79 -122.37 -66.49 11.09
N LYS A 80 -122.21 -66.01 9.85
CA LYS A 80 -120.89 -65.81 9.25
C LYS A 80 -120.09 -64.75 9.99
N GLU A 81 -120.70 -63.62 10.36
CA GLU A 81 -120.00 -62.58 11.14
C GLU A 81 -119.63 -63.10 12.54
N VAL A 82 -120.52 -63.84 13.20
CA VAL A 82 -120.27 -64.41 14.54
C VAL A 82 -119.20 -65.52 14.52
N ASN A 83 -119.26 -66.43 13.55
CA ASN A 83 -118.44 -67.66 13.57
C ASN A 83 -117.20 -67.62 12.68
N GLU A 84 -117.23 -66.87 11.57
CA GLU A 84 -116.16 -66.84 10.57
C GLU A 84 -115.43 -65.49 10.53
N THR A 85 -116.13 -64.40 10.21
CA THR A 85 -115.51 -63.08 9.97
C THR A 85 -114.93 -62.46 11.24
N LYS A 86 -115.67 -62.51 12.36
CA LYS A 86 -115.23 -62.03 13.68
C LYS A 86 -114.56 -60.66 13.65
N THR A 87 -115.12 -59.70 12.91
CA THR A 87 -114.51 -58.37 12.69
C THR A 87 -114.12 -57.72 14.01
N ARG A 88 -115.01 -57.82 15.00
CA ARG A 88 -114.80 -57.33 16.36
C ARG A 88 -113.55 -57.89 17.03
N ASP A 89 -113.29 -59.20 16.92
CA ASP A 89 -112.13 -59.83 17.55
C ASP A 89 -110.83 -59.39 16.86
N HIS A 90 -110.81 -59.32 15.52
CA HIS A 90 -109.68 -58.81 14.75
C HIS A 90 -109.35 -57.34 15.07
N VAL A 91 -110.38 -56.50 15.22
CA VAL A 91 -110.20 -55.11 15.61
C VAL A 91 -109.62 -54.99 17.01
N VAL A 92 -110.11 -55.77 17.99
CA VAL A 92 -109.57 -55.79 19.36
C VAL A 92 -108.11 -56.28 19.39
N GLU A 93 -107.77 -57.30 18.60
CA GLU A 93 -106.39 -57.79 18.47
C GLU A 93 -105.47 -56.71 17.90
N ARG A 94 -105.91 -55.99 16.85
CA ARG A 94 -105.12 -54.90 16.26
C ARG A 94 -104.97 -53.71 17.21
N LEU A 95 -106.03 -53.34 17.93
CA LEU A 95 -105.97 -52.29 18.96
C LEU A 95 -105.00 -52.65 20.07
N THR A 96 -104.99 -53.91 20.51
CA THR A 96 -104.05 -54.42 21.51
C THR A 96 -102.61 -54.38 20.99
N ALA A 97 -102.38 -54.78 19.73
CA ALA A 97 -101.07 -54.73 19.09
C ALA A 97 -100.54 -53.29 18.91
N LEU A 98 -101.44 -52.31 18.74
CA LEU A 98 -101.11 -50.89 18.69
C LEU A 98 -100.93 -50.25 20.07
N GLY A 99 -101.04 -51.03 21.15
CA GLY A 99 -100.85 -50.54 22.52
C GLY A 99 -102.03 -49.70 23.02
N ALA A 100 -103.26 -49.99 22.58
CA ALA A 100 -104.45 -49.38 23.16
C ALA A 100 -104.47 -49.59 24.68
N PRO A 101 -104.64 -48.53 25.51
CA PRO A 101 -104.69 -48.64 26.95
C PRO A 101 -105.75 -49.64 27.42
N LYS A 102 -105.46 -50.33 28.53
CA LYS A 102 -106.37 -51.31 29.12
C LYS A 102 -107.77 -50.71 29.39
N GLU A 103 -107.82 -49.46 29.87
CA GLU A 103 -109.06 -48.72 30.11
C GLU A 103 -109.92 -48.53 28.85
N GLU A 104 -109.30 -48.38 27.66
CA GLU A 104 -110.01 -48.28 26.39
C GLU A 104 -110.53 -49.66 25.95
N LEU A 105 -109.71 -50.71 26.10
CA LEU A 105 -110.10 -52.09 25.77
C LEU A 105 -111.22 -52.63 26.69
N ASP A 106 -111.24 -52.22 27.96
CA ASP A 106 -112.27 -52.62 28.93
C ASP A 106 -113.68 -52.14 28.51
N LEU A 107 -113.80 -51.02 27.80
CA LEU A 107 -115.08 -50.54 27.24
C LEU A 107 -115.60 -51.46 26.13
N ILE A 108 -114.70 -52.01 25.31
CA ILE A 108 -115.06 -52.99 24.27
C ILE A 108 -115.50 -54.31 24.92
N ALA A 109 -114.85 -54.70 26.02
CA ALA A 109 -115.24 -55.87 26.81
C ALA A 109 -116.62 -55.69 27.45
N ALA A 110 -116.91 -54.52 28.02
CA ALA A 110 -118.23 -54.18 28.56
C ALA A 110 -119.32 -54.24 27.47
N SER A 111 -119.05 -53.70 26.27
CA SER A 111 -119.95 -53.85 25.12
C SER A 111 -120.19 -55.33 24.76
N LYS A 112 -119.17 -56.20 24.88
CA LYS A 112 -119.33 -57.66 24.67
C LYS A 112 -120.34 -58.25 25.64
N GLN A 113 -120.14 -57.97 26.92
CA GLN A 113 -120.96 -58.56 27.98
C GLN A 113 -122.41 -58.10 27.87
N ASN A 114 -122.61 -56.83 27.51
CA ASN A 114 -123.95 -56.28 27.24
C ASN A 114 -124.63 -56.95 26.04
N SER A 115 -123.85 -57.49 25.09
CA SER A 115 -124.40 -58.16 23.90
C SER A 115 -125.00 -59.54 24.21
N ASP A 116 -124.59 -60.22 25.28
CA ASP A 116 -125.10 -61.56 25.61
C ASP A 116 -126.63 -61.58 25.80
N ALA A 117 -127.19 -60.52 26.39
CA ALA A 117 -128.63 -60.37 26.56
C ALA A 117 -129.37 -60.15 25.23
N LEU A 118 -128.78 -59.35 24.33
CA LEU A 118 -129.35 -59.09 23.01
C LEU A 118 -129.25 -60.32 22.11
N VAL A 119 -128.13 -61.04 22.14
CA VAL A 119 -127.91 -62.29 21.40
C VAL A 119 -128.93 -63.36 21.81
N GLN A 120 -129.32 -63.43 23.08
CA GLN A 120 -130.40 -64.34 23.51
C GLN A 120 -131.75 -63.96 22.90
N ILE A 121 -132.08 -62.66 22.86
CA ILE A 121 -133.31 -62.16 22.24
C ILE A 121 -133.30 -62.43 20.73
N GLU A 122 -132.17 -62.17 20.07
CA GLU A 122 -131.96 -62.42 18.64
C GLU A 122 -132.11 -63.90 18.33
N ASN A 123 -131.47 -64.79 19.08
CA ASN A 123 -131.62 -66.24 18.91
C ASN A 123 -133.06 -66.71 19.14
N ALA A 124 -133.75 -66.19 20.16
CA ALA A 124 -135.15 -66.51 20.41
C ALA A 124 -136.06 -66.03 19.26
N ALA A 125 -135.81 -64.85 18.72
CA ALA A 125 -136.54 -64.31 17.58
C ALA A 125 -136.26 -65.11 16.29
N MET A 126 -134.99 -65.45 16.02
CA MET A 126 -134.60 -66.30 14.89
C MET A 126 -135.23 -67.69 14.98
N LYS A 127 -135.31 -68.27 16.18
CA LYS A 127 -135.99 -69.55 16.41
C LYS A 127 -137.50 -69.44 16.19
N ALA A 128 -138.13 -68.36 16.64
CA ALA A 128 -139.55 -68.12 16.38
C ALA A 128 -139.86 -68.03 14.87
N VAL A 129 -138.96 -67.43 14.07
CA VAL A 129 -139.04 -67.49 12.59
C VAL A 129 -138.96 -68.94 12.08
N ALA A 130 -138.04 -69.74 12.60
CA ALA A 130 -137.91 -71.16 12.22
C ALA A 130 -139.16 -71.99 12.57
N ASP A 131 -139.86 -71.62 13.65
CA ASP A 131 -141.13 -72.21 14.08
C ASP A 131 -142.36 -71.61 13.32
N ASN A 132 -142.14 -70.78 12.30
CA ASN A 132 -143.14 -70.01 11.52
C ASN A 132 -143.97 -68.99 12.33
N ASP A 133 -143.53 -68.61 13.54
CA ASP A 133 -144.15 -67.58 14.38
C ASP A 133 -143.48 -66.21 14.18
N PHE A 134 -143.75 -65.62 13.02
CA PHE A 134 -143.23 -64.30 12.65
C PHE A 134 -143.76 -63.17 13.53
N THR A 135 -144.95 -63.32 14.13
CA THR A 135 -145.53 -62.30 15.01
C THR A 135 -144.69 -62.18 16.28
N LYS A 136 -144.42 -63.32 16.94
CA LYS A 136 -143.58 -63.37 18.13
C LYS A 136 -142.14 -62.96 17.85
N ALA A 137 -141.59 -63.37 16.70
CA ALA A 137 -140.25 -62.96 16.31
C ALA A 137 -140.13 -61.43 16.18
N ARG A 138 -141.12 -60.78 15.57
CA ARG A 138 -141.13 -59.31 15.43
C ARG A 138 -141.34 -58.59 16.76
N GLU A 139 -142.22 -59.10 17.63
CA GLU A 139 -142.36 -58.53 18.98
C GLU A 139 -141.03 -58.53 19.74
N LEU A 140 -140.22 -59.58 19.62
CA LEU A 140 -138.93 -59.68 20.30
C LEU A 140 -137.85 -58.72 19.74
N MET A 141 -137.87 -58.40 18.45
CA MET A 141 -136.81 -57.61 17.79
C MET A 141 -137.13 -56.13 17.56
N PHE A 142 -138.42 -55.79 17.52
CA PHE A 142 -138.91 -54.44 17.18
C PHE A 142 -139.66 -53.77 18.33
N ASP A 143 -139.61 -54.34 19.54
CA ASP A 143 -140.09 -53.64 20.73
C ASP A 143 -139.09 -52.58 21.22
N SER A 144 -139.54 -51.77 22.18
CA SER A 144 -138.71 -50.77 22.83
C SER A 144 -137.59 -51.37 23.68
N ASN A 145 -137.71 -52.62 24.15
CA ASN A 145 -136.68 -53.25 24.98
C ASN A 145 -135.45 -53.63 24.15
N TYR A 146 -135.64 -54.11 22.92
CA TYR A 146 -134.53 -54.40 22.03
C TYR A 146 -133.72 -53.14 21.70
N GLU A 147 -134.39 -52.02 21.37
CA GLU A 147 -133.71 -50.73 21.14
C GLU A 147 -132.95 -50.25 22.38
N ALA A 148 -133.53 -50.43 23.58
CA ALA A 148 -132.85 -50.11 24.83
C ALA A 148 -131.59 -50.97 25.03
N ASN A 149 -131.67 -52.29 24.78
CA ASN A 149 -130.53 -53.19 24.88
C ASN A 149 -129.45 -52.91 23.83
N LYS A 150 -129.84 -52.57 22.59
CA LYS A 150 -128.90 -52.14 21.54
C LYS A 150 -128.12 -50.90 21.99
N LYS A 151 -128.82 -49.91 22.56
CA LYS A 151 -128.17 -48.69 23.08
C LYS A 151 -127.16 -48.99 24.19
N ILE A 152 -127.47 -49.93 25.08
CA ILE A 152 -126.56 -50.37 26.16
C ILE A 152 -125.26 -51.01 25.62
N ILE A 153 -125.28 -51.61 24.42
CA ILE A 153 -124.10 -52.17 23.75
C ILE A 153 -123.28 -51.09 23.03
N MET A 154 -123.97 -50.14 22.40
CA MET A 154 -123.34 -49.08 21.61
C MET A 154 -122.70 -47.99 22.47
N GLU A 155 -123.27 -47.67 23.64
CA GLU A 155 -122.75 -46.59 24.49
C GLU A 155 -121.29 -46.80 24.94
N PRO A 156 -120.86 -48.00 25.39
CA PRO A 156 -119.43 -48.26 25.64
C PRO A 156 -118.54 -48.16 24.39
N LEU A 157 -119.05 -48.53 23.21
CA LEU A 157 -118.29 -48.43 21.95
C LEU A 157 -118.09 -46.96 21.52
N GLU A 158 -119.11 -46.13 21.67
CA GLU A 158 -119.02 -44.68 21.44
C GLU A 158 -118.02 -44.03 22.40
N GLN A 159 -118.07 -44.39 23.70
CA GLN A 159 -117.10 -43.89 24.69
C GLN A 159 -115.66 -44.33 24.39
N PHE A 160 -115.46 -45.58 23.95
CA PHE A 160 -114.17 -46.09 23.50
C PHE A 160 -113.64 -45.26 22.32
N GLN A 161 -114.47 -45.09 21.29
CA GLN A 161 -114.09 -44.35 20.09
C GLN A 161 -113.74 -42.90 20.42
N GLN A 162 -114.49 -42.25 21.31
CA GLN A 162 -114.21 -40.89 21.74
C GLN A 162 -112.88 -40.78 22.51
N LYS A 163 -112.66 -41.62 23.54
CA LYS A 163 -111.43 -41.59 24.35
C LYS A 163 -110.18 -41.84 23.51
N MET A 164 -110.22 -42.88 22.68
CA MET A 164 -109.10 -43.25 21.82
C MET A 164 -108.78 -42.14 20.81
N ASN A 165 -109.80 -41.57 20.15
CA ASN A 165 -109.58 -40.47 19.20
C ASN A 165 -108.97 -39.24 19.88
N THR A 166 -109.48 -38.84 21.05
CA THR A 166 -108.93 -37.70 21.81
C THR A 166 -107.48 -37.93 22.24
N ARG A 167 -107.13 -39.14 22.70
CA ARG A 167 -105.75 -39.48 23.06
C ARG A 167 -104.82 -39.41 21.85
N ALA A 168 -105.19 -40.07 20.77
CA ALA A 168 -104.37 -40.14 19.57
C ALA A 168 -104.18 -38.76 18.91
N GLU A 169 -105.19 -37.89 18.97
CA GLU A 169 -105.10 -36.48 18.55
C GLU A 169 -104.11 -35.68 19.41
N LYS A 170 -104.20 -35.81 20.74
CA LYS A 170 -103.28 -35.12 21.66
C LYS A 170 -101.82 -35.57 21.49
N GLU A 171 -101.60 -36.86 21.25
CA GLU A 171 -100.26 -37.40 20.98
C GLU A 171 -99.70 -36.85 19.66
N ALA A 172 -100.51 -36.75 18.60
CA ALA A 172 -100.11 -36.20 17.31
C ALA A 172 -99.78 -34.71 17.41
N ASP A 173 -100.63 -33.91 18.08
CA ASP A 173 -100.41 -32.47 18.29
C ASP A 173 -99.10 -32.19 19.06
N THR A 174 -98.82 -32.99 20.09
CA THR A 174 -97.58 -32.83 20.89
C THR A 174 -96.34 -33.10 20.04
N ALA A 175 -96.39 -34.12 19.17
CA ALA A 175 -95.30 -34.44 18.26
C ALA A 175 -95.10 -33.34 17.19
N GLN A 176 -96.20 -32.79 16.65
CA GLN A 176 -96.18 -31.67 15.70
C GLN A 176 -95.59 -30.39 16.31
N GLN A 177 -95.97 -30.05 17.54
CA GLN A 177 -95.42 -28.88 18.24
C GLN A 177 -93.91 -29.02 18.47
N LYS A 178 -93.44 -30.22 18.85
CA LYS A 178 -92.00 -30.48 19.04
C LYS A 178 -91.22 -30.36 17.73
N ALA A 179 -91.75 -30.88 16.62
CA ALA A 179 -91.14 -30.75 15.30
C ALA A 179 -91.07 -29.29 14.84
N SER A 180 -92.15 -28.53 15.02
CA SER A 180 -92.23 -27.10 14.68
C SER A 180 -91.24 -26.25 15.49
N LEU A 181 -91.09 -26.53 16.79
CA LEU A 181 -90.12 -25.85 17.65
C LEU A 181 -88.68 -26.13 17.20
N MET A 182 -88.33 -27.38 16.90
CA MET A 182 -86.99 -27.75 16.41
C MET A 182 -86.69 -27.15 15.03
N LEU A 183 -87.71 -26.94 14.20
CA LEU A 183 -87.55 -26.28 12.90
C LEU A 183 -87.15 -24.82 13.09
N LEU A 184 -87.83 -24.11 14.00
CA LEU A 184 -87.53 -22.71 14.33
C LEU A 184 -86.12 -22.53 14.89
N VAL A 185 -85.69 -23.40 15.82
CA VAL A 185 -84.32 -23.38 16.39
C VAL A 185 -83.27 -23.54 15.29
N THR A 186 -83.49 -24.46 14.35
CA THR A 186 -82.55 -24.72 13.25
C THR A 186 -82.44 -23.51 12.31
N ILE A 187 -83.55 -22.86 11.96
CA ILE A 187 -83.54 -21.64 11.12
C ILE A 187 -82.76 -20.51 11.81
N LEU A 188 -82.96 -20.32 13.11
CA LEU A 188 -82.32 -19.24 13.88
C LEU A 188 -80.79 -19.43 13.94
N LEU A 189 -80.33 -20.67 14.14
CA LEU A 189 -78.90 -21.00 14.12
C LEU A 189 -78.25 -20.79 12.75
N LEU A 190 -78.96 -21.10 11.66
CA LEU A 190 -78.48 -20.84 10.30
C LEU A 190 -78.31 -19.33 10.03
N ILE A 191 -79.25 -18.49 10.49
CA ILE A 191 -79.18 -17.03 10.34
C ILE A 191 -77.97 -16.45 11.08
N VAL A 192 -77.75 -16.87 12.33
CA VAL A 192 -76.59 -16.42 13.14
C VAL A 192 -75.27 -16.79 12.46
N THR A 193 -75.20 -18.01 11.91
CA THR A 193 -74.02 -18.50 11.21
C THR A 193 -73.74 -17.71 9.93
N PHE A 194 -74.79 -17.42 9.16
CA PHE A 194 -74.67 -16.57 7.97
C PHE A 194 -74.18 -15.15 8.32
N GLY A 195 -74.74 -14.53 9.36
CA GLY A 195 -74.30 -13.22 9.84
C GLY A 195 -72.84 -13.20 10.27
N ALA A 196 -72.37 -14.24 10.95
CA ALA A 196 -70.97 -14.38 11.35
C ALA A 196 -70.03 -14.48 10.13
N VAL A 197 -70.37 -15.30 9.13
CA VAL A 197 -69.59 -15.44 7.89
C VAL A 197 -69.52 -14.12 7.12
N PHE A 198 -70.64 -13.41 7.01
CA PHE A 198 -70.70 -12.12 6.31
C PHE A 198 -69.85 -11.04 7.00
N ALA A 199 -69.86 -10.99 8.34
CA ALA A 199 -69.02 -10.08 9.11
C ALA A 199 -67.51 -10.38 8.93
N ILE A 200 -67.12 -11.66 8.89
CA ILE A 200 -65.73 -12.06 8.60
C ILE A 200 -65.29 -11.53 7.23
N PHE A 201 -66.13 -11.70 6.21
CA PHE A 201 -65.83 -11.27 4.85
C PHE A 201 -65.56 -9.76 4.75
N ILE A 202 -66.42 -8.93 5.35
CA ILE A 202 -66.25 -7.47 5.34
C ILE A 202 -64.94 -7.05 6.02
N ILE A 203 -64.62 -7.62 7.17
CA ILE A 203 -63.43 -7.22 7.95
C ILE A 203 -62.15 -7.59 7.21
N ILE A 204 -62.10 -8.73 6.50
CA ILE A 204 -60.97 -9.11 5.65
C ILE A 204 -60.74 -8.05 4.55
N PHE A 205 -61.80 -7.63 3.85
CA PHE A 205 -61.71 -6.62 2.80
C PHE A 205 -61.19 -5.27 3.30
N VAL A 206 -61.63 -4.83 4.48
CA VAL A 206 -61.15 -3.56 5.08
C VAL A 206 -59.69 -3.66 5.50
N LYS A 207 -59.27 -4.80 6.07
CA LYS A 207 -57.90 -5.02 6.54
C LYS A 207 -56.87 -5.22 5.43
N LEU A 208 -57.28 -5.68 4.24
CA LEU A 208 -56.40 -5.86 3.09
C LEU A 208 -56.29 -4.61 2.20
N LYS A 209 -57.17 -3.61 2.33
CA LYS A 209 -57.13 -2.37 1.53
C LYS A 209 -55.78 -1.64 1.57
N PRO A 210 -55.08 -1.51 2.71
CA PRO A 210 -53.77 -0.86 2.76
C PRO A 210 -52.67 -1.58 1.97
N LEU A 211 -52.82 -2.87 1.67
CA LEU A 211 -51.85 -3.62 0.88
C LEU A 211 -51.76 -3.07 -0.56
N LYS A 212 -52.90 -2.64 -1.12
CA LYS A 212 -52.92 -1.99 -2.44
C LYS A 212 -52.17 -0.66 -2.42
N PHE A 213 -52.35 0.15 -1.37
CA PHE A 213 -51.64 1.41 -1.22
C PHE A 213 -50.11 1.21 -1.16
N VAL A 214 -49.65 0.24 -0.35
CA VAL A 214 -48.22 -0.10 -0.27
C VAL A 214 -47.68 -0.56 -1.62
N ASN A 215 -48.42 -1.43 -2.34
CA ASN A 215 -48.04 -1.87 -3.68
C ASN A 215 -47.94 -0.71 -4.68
N ASP A 216 -48.94 0.17 -4.71
CA ASP A 216 -48.98 1.29 -5.65
C ASP A 216 -47.83 2.27 -5.40
N LYS A 217 -47.49 2.53 -4.13
CA LYS A 217 -46.34 3.38 -3.78
C LYS A 217 -44.99 2.75 -4.09
N ILE A 218 -44.84 1.44 -3.89
CA ILE A 218 -43.62 0.73 -4.32
C ILE A 218 -43.49 0.78 -5.85
N ALA A 219 -44.60 0.58 -6.58
CA ALA A 219 -44.62 0.68 -8.04
C ALA A 219 -44.26 2.09 -8.52
N GLU A 220 -44.75 3.14 -7.85
CA GLU A 220 -44.39 4.54 -8.12
C GLU A 220 -42.88 4.77 -7.94
N ILE A 221 -42.29 4.30 -6.84
CA ILE A 221 -40.85 4.40 -6.58
C ILE A 221 -40.03 3.57 -7.59
N ALA A 222 -40.51 2.40 -7.99
CA ALA A 222 -39.84 1.58 -9.00
C ALA A 222 -39.87 2.24 -10.40
N GLN A 223 -40.95 2.96 -10.73
CA GLN A 223 -41.13 3.64 -12.01
C GLN A 223 -40.53 5.05 -12.04
N SER A 224 -40.20 5.64 -10.89
CA SER A 224 -39.65 7.00 -10.77
C SER A 224 -38.21 7.15 -11.29
N GLY A 225 -37.62 6.10 -11.84
CA GLY A 225 -36.25 6.13 -12.38
C GLY A 225 -35.16 6.20 -11.31
N GLY A 226 -35.46 5.80 -10.07
CA GLY A 226 -34.51 5.81 -8.95
C GLY A 226 -34.69 6.96 -7.96
N ASP A 227 -35.88 7.56 -7.87
CA ASP A 227 -36.21 8.49 -6.78
C ASP A 227 -36.46 7.72 -5.48
N LEU A 228 -35.45 7.69 -4.62
CA LEU A 228 -35.49 7.02 -3.33
C LEU A 228 -36.00 7.93 -2.20
N THR A 229 -36.42 9.17 -2.50
CA THR A 229 -36.97 10.11 -1.49
C THR A 229 -38.41 9.75 -1.09
N GLY A 230 -39.10 8.93 -1.87
CA GLY A 230 -40.43 8.43 -1.56
C GLY A 230 -40.47 7.60 -0.26
N ARG A 231 -41.57 7.71 0.48
CA ARG A 231 -41.80 6.94 1.72
C ARG A 231 -43.21 6.37 1.77
N LEU A 232 -43.33 5.22 2.42
CA LEU A 232 -44.61 4.59 2.73
C LEU A 232 -45.14 5.21 4.04
N ASP A 233 -46.24 5.96 3.96
CA ASP A 233 -46.84 6.71 5.08
C ASP A 233 -47.89 5.89 5.86
N TYR A 234 -47.90 4.57 5.68
CA TYR A 234 -48.82 3.69 6.39
C TYR A 234 -48.33 3.35 7.80
N ALA A 235 -48.96 3.94 8.82
CA ALA A 235 -48.63 3.77 10.23
C ALA A 235 -49.50 2.73 10.98
N GLY A 236 -49.97 1.70 10.27
CA GLY A 236 -50.74 0.61 10.87
C GLY A 236 -49.97 -0.12 11.98
N LYS A 237 -50.69 -0.66 12.97
CA LYS A 237 -50.14 -1.59 13.99
C LYS A 237 -50.35 -3.06 13.61
N ASP A 238 -50.61 -3.32 12.33
CA ASP A 238 -50.73 -4.65 11.75
C ASP A 238 -49.52 -4.96 10.87
N GLU A 239 -49.53 -6.13 10.26
CA GLU A 239 -48.45 -6.68 9.44
C GLU A 239 -48.12 -5.77 8.25
N ILE A 240 -49.10 -5.01 7.72
CA ILE A 240 -48.85 -4.07 6.62
C ILE A 240 -48.05 -2.86 7.10
N GLY A 241 -48.25 -2.44 8.36
CA GLY A 241 -47.45 -1.39 8.99
C GLY A 241 -46.02 -1.82 9.27
N GLU A 242 -45.80 -3.09 9.64
CA GLU A 242 -44.46 -3.68 9.79
C GLU A 242 -43.71 -3.73 8.44
N ILE A 243 -44.40 -4.08 7.35
CA ILE A 243 -43.85 -4.05 5.98
C ILE A 243 -43.46 -2.62 5.58
N SER A 244 -44.35 -1.65 5.78
CA SER A 244 -44.12 -0.23 5.47
C SER A 244 -42.85 0.31 6.15
N LYS A 245 -42.68 0.03 7.45
CA LYS A 245 -41.48 0.44 8.22
C LYS A 245 -40.21 -0.21 7.69
N SER A 246 -40.25 -1.53 7.42
CA SER A 246 -39.08 -2.28 6.95
C SER A 246 -38.61 -1.79 5.57
N LEU A 247 -39.55 -1.47 4.68
CA LEU A 247 -39.25 -0.91 3.36
C LEU A 247 -38.70 0.52 3.43
N ASN A 248 -39.23 1.37 4.33
CA ASN A 248 -38.66 2.71 4.54
C ASN A 248 -37.20 2.64 5.05
N ALA A 249 -36.90 1.73 5.98
CA ALA A 249 -35.53 1.52 6.46
C ALA A 249 -34.60 1.03 5.34
N MET A 250 -35.10 0.20 4.42
CA MET A 250 -34.37 -0.20 3.21
C MET A 250 -34.10 1.00 2.30
N PHE A 251 -35.08 1.88 2.07
CA PHE A 251 -34.87 3.10 1.27
C PHE A 251 -33.84 4.04 1.90
N GLU A 252 -33.87 4.25 3.23
CA GLU A 252 -32.87 5.02 3.96
C GLU A 252 -31.46 4.44 3.80
N THR A 253 -31.33 3.11 3.92
CA THR A 253 -30.05 2.43 3.73
C THR A 253 -29.52 2.60 2.30
N LEU A 254 -30.38 2.45 1.28
CA LEU A 254 -30.01 2.66 -0.11
C LEU A 254 -29.60 4.11 -0.38
N GLN A 255 -30.31 5.10 0.18
CA GLN A 255 -29.94 6.50 0.07
C GLN A 255 -28.55 6.78 0.66
N SER A 256 -28.24 6.20 1.83
CA SER A 256 -26.92 6.30 2.45
C SER A 256 -25.84 5.72 1.54
N ILE A 257 -26.03 4.49 1.04
CA ILE A 257 -25.07 3.83 0.15
C ILE A 257 -24.81 4.67 -1.10
N ILE A 258 -25.85 5.17 -1.76
CA ILE A 258 -25.71 6.02 -2.95
C ILE A 258 -24.97 7.32 -2.64
N THR A 259 -25.22 7.92 -1.47
CA THR A 259 -24.52 9.12 -1.01
C THR A 259 -23.04 8.85 -0.74
N ASP A 260 -22.74 7.75 -0.07
CA ASP A 260 -21.37 7.33 0.25
C ASP A 260 -20.58 7.01 -1.03
N VAL A 261 -21.19 6.29 -1.98
CA VAL A 261 -20.57 6.01 -3.28
C VAL A 261 -20.34 7.29 -4.08
N ARG A 262 -21.28 8.25 -4.06
CA ARG A 262 -21.11 9.57 -4.71
C ARG A 262 -19.92 10.34 -4.11
N ASN A 263 -19.83 10.38 -2.78
CA ASN A 263 -18.73 11.06 -2.08
C ASN A 263 -17.38 10.36 -2.34
N ALA A 264 -17.34 9.03 -2.29
CA ALA A 264 -16.16 8.25 -2.59
C ALA A 264 -15.68 8.47 -4.04
N SER A 265 -16.61 8.47 -5.00
CA SER A 265 -16.30 8.71 -6.43
C SER A 265 -15.69 10.10 -6.66
N ARG A 266 -16.24 11.14 -6.00
CA ARG A 266 -15.68 12.50 -6.06
C ARG A 266 -14.31 12.60 -5.40
N SER A 267 -14.11 11.92 -4.27
CA SER A 267 -12.82 11.88 -3.59
C SER A 267 -11.75 11.22 -4.47
N VAL A 268 -12.06 10.06 -5.09
CA VAL A 268 -11.16 9.38 -6.03
C VAL A 268 -10.88 10.26 -7.26
N LEU A 269 -11.87 10.98 -7.79
CA LEU A 269 -11.66 11.90 -8.92
C LEU A 269 -10.69 13.04 -8.55
N SER A 270 -10.88 13.65 -7.38
CA SER A 270 -9.99 14.71 -6.86
C SER A 270 -8.57 14.19 -6.62
N SER A 271 -8.43 13.03 -5.97
CA SER A 271 -7.14 12.38 -5.74
C SER A 271 -6.44 12.01 -7.05
N SER A 272 -7.19 11.53 -8.06
CA SER A 272 -6.64 11.22 -9.38
C SER A 272 -6.14 12.49 -10.08
N SER A 273 -6.89 13.59 -10.03
CA SER A 273 -6.44 14.88 -10.60
C SER A 273 -5.15 15.37 -9.94
N LYS A 274 -5.02 15.24 -8.62
CA LYS A 274 -3.80 15.60 -7.89
C LYS A 274 -2.63 14.67 -8.22
N LEU A 275 -2.91 13.38 -8.44
CA LEU A 275 -1.90 12.41 -8.85
C LEU A 275 -1.37 12.71 -10.26
N VAL A 276 -2.22 13.18 -11.19
CA VAL A 276 -1.76 13.67 -12.51
C VAL A 276 -0.78 14.83 -12.37
N GLU A 277 -1.09 15.82 -11.53
CA GLU A 277 -0.20 16.96 -11.26
C GLU A 277 1.17 16.49 -10.73
N ASN A 278 1.17 15.63 -9.71
CA ASN A 278 2.39 15.04 -9.16
C ASN A 278 3.18 14.23 -10.21
N THR A 279 2.47 13.56 -11.12
CA THR A 279 3.09 12.75 -12.17
C THR A 279 3.79 13.65 -13.21
N ILE A 280 3.19 14.79 -13.56
CA ILE A 280 3.80 15.81 -14.43
C ILE A 280 5.04 16.41 -13.77
N GLU A 281 4.96 16.75 -12.48
CA GLU A 281 6.10 17.28 -11.72
C GLU A 281 7.24 16.25 -11.65
N THR A 282 6.91 14.99 -11.36
CA THR A 282 7.88 13.88 -11.32
C THR A 282 8.51 13.65 -12.70
N ALA A 283 7.74 13.75 -13.78
CA ALA A 283 8.26 13.64 -15.15
C ALA A 283 9.27 14.76 -15.46
N SER A 284 8.96 16.00 -15.08
CA SER A 284 9.84 17.15 -15.25
C SER A 284 11.13 16.99 -14.45
N ALA A 285 11.03 16.57 -13.18
CA ALA A 285 12.19 16.29 -12.34
C ALA A 285 13.06 15.16 -12.91
N THR A 286 12.43 14.11 -13.45
CA THR A 286 13.13 12.99 -14.12
C THR A 286 13.91 13.48 -15.35
N ALA A 287 13.31 14.36 -16.17
CA ALA A 287 14.00 14.95 -17.31
C ALA A 287 15.19 15.84 -16.90
N GLU A 288 15.05 16.60 -15.83
CA GLU A 288 16.14 17.42 -15.28
C GLU A 288 17.29 16.56 -14.74
N ILE A 289 16.99 15.44 -14.08
CA ILE A 289 18.01 14.47 -13.62
C ILE A 289 18.78 13.93 -14.83
N THR A 290 18.12 13.53 -15.90
CA THR A 290 18.78 13.07 -17.14
C THR A 290 19.71 14.14 -17.70
N ARG A 291 19.24 15.39 -17.78
CA ARG A 291 20.06 16.51 -18.28
C ARG A 291 21.32 16.72 -17.43
N ARG A 292 21.17 16.67 -16.11
CA ARG A 292 22.30 16.76 -15.17
C ARG A 292 23.24 15.57 -15.29
N GLY A 293 22.72 14.36 -15.50
CA GLY A 293 23.51 13.16 -15.78
C GLY A 293 24.47 13.37 -16.94
N VAL A 294 24.00 13.92 -18.07
CA VAL A 294 24.86 14.24 -19.23
C VAL A 294 25.99 15.22 -18.87
N HIS A 295 25.70 16.26 -18.08
CA HIS A 295 26.73 17.20 -17.65
C HIS A 295 27.78 16.55 -16.74
N ILE A 296 27.37 15.64 -15.84
CA ILE A 296 28.31 14.92 -14.98
C ILE A 296 29.15 13.95 -15.81
N GLU A 297 28.56 13.23 -16.77
CA GLU A 297 29.27 12.33 -17.68
C GLU A 297 30.37 13.08 -18.46
N GLN A 298 30.02 14.25 -19.02
CA GLN A 298 30.98 15.07 -19.74
C GLN A 298 32.08 15.65 -18.84
N GLY A 299 31.71 16.07 -17.62
CA GLY A 299 32.66 16.50 -16.60
C GLY A 299 33.65 15.39 -16.22
N ALA A 300 33.15 14.20 -15.92
CA ALA A 300 33.97 13.04 -15.56
C ALA A 300 34.87 12.60 -16.73
N THR A 301 34.38 12.61 -17.97
CA THR A 301 35.19 12.33 -19.17
C THR A 301 36.33 13.35 -19.31
N THR A 302 36.05 14.63 -19.06
CA THR A 302 37.06 15.69 -19.09
C THR A 302 38.07 15.52 -17.97
N SER A 303 37.63 15.10 -16.77
CA SER A 303 38.52 14.75 -15.66
C SER A 303 39.44 13.58 -15.99
N VAL A 304 38.95 12.51 -16.63
CA VAL A 304 39.80 11.39 -17.09
C VAL A 304 40.90 11.88 -18.06
N GLN A 305 40.54 12.73 -19.02
CA GLN A 305 41.56 13.28 -19.92
C GLN A 305 42.56 14.16 -19.16
N GLY A 306 42.08 15.01 -18.23
CA GLY A 306 42.93 15.87 -17.42
C GLY A 306 43.89 15.08 -16.51
N THR A 307 43.48 13.93 -15.98
CA THR A 307 44.36 13.08 -15.18
C THR A 307 45.41 12.36 -16.02
N LEU A 308 45.09 11.96 -17.26
CA LEU A 308 46.07 11.43 -18.20
C LEU A 308 47.13 12.49 -18.54
N ASP A 309 46.70 13.70 -18.87
CA ASP A 309 47.60 14.80 -19.20
C ASP A 309 48.49 15.17 -17.99
N ALA A 310 47.91 15.21 -16.78
CA ALA A 310 48.65 15.44 -15.55
C ALA A 310 49.66 14.32 -15.25
N SER A 311 49.29 13.06 -15.48
CA SER A 311 50.18 11.91 -15.31
C SER A 311 51.40 12.02 -16.24
N HIS A 312 51.20 12.41 -17.49
CA HIS A 312 52.29 12.68 -18.43
C HIS A 312 53.20 13.81 -17.94
N ALA A 313 52.63 14.94 -17.51
CA ALA A 313 53.41 16.08 -17.00
C ALA A 313 54.24 15.72 -15.75
N ILE A 314 53.68 14.92 -14.84
CA ILE A 314 54.39 14.44 -13.64
C ILE A 314 55.52 13.49 -14.00
N HIS A 315 55.30 12.62 -14.99
CA HIS A 315 56.35 11.74 -15.49
C HIS A 315 57.52 12.54 -16.08
N GLU A 316 57.24 13.53 -16.92
CA GLU A 316 58.26 14.44 -17.46
C GLU A 316 58.99 15.21 -16.34
N MET A 317 58.26 15.67 -15.33
CA MET A 317 58.82 16.34 -14.16
C MET A 317 59.77 15.43 -13.38
N SER A 318 59.38 14.18 -13.12
CA SER A 318 60.21 13.19 -12.42
C SER A 318 61.52 12.93 -13.18
N VAL A 319 61.45 12.76 -14.51
CA VAL A 319 62.64 12.64 -15.37
C VAL A 319 63.51 13.89 -15.31
N GLY A 320 62.90 15.08 -15.34
CA GLY A 320 63.59 16.37 -15.22
C GLY A 320 64.33 16.52 -13.90
N VAL A 321 63.68 16.19 -12.78
CA VAL A 321 64.26 16.21 -11.43
C VAL A 321 65.44 15.25 -11.32
N GLN A 322 65.31 14.03 -11.83
CA GLN A 322 66.40 13.05 -11.81
C GLN A 322 67.62 13.57 -12.58
N ARG A 323 67.39 14.24 -13.72
CA ARG A 323 68.47 14.83 -14.51
C ARG A 323 69.14 16.01 -13.79
N ILE A 324 68.39 16.82 -13.04
CA ILE A 324 68.95 17.90 -12.20
C ILE A 324 69.83 17.28 -11.11
N ALA A 325 69.36 16.23 -10.42
CA ALA A 325 70.13 15.55 -9.37
C ALA A 325 71.47 15.02 -9.89
N VAL A 326 71.48 14.33 -11.04
CA VAL A 326 72.72 13.85 -11.68
C VAL A 326 73.63 15.01 -12.08
N SER A 327 73.07 16.09 -12.64
CA SER A 327 73.85 17.27 -13.02
C SER A 327 74.48 17.97 -11.81
N ALA A 328 73.78 17.98 -10.68
CA ALA A 328 74.29 18.53 -9.42
C ALA A 328 75.46 17.67 -8.89
N GLU A 329 75.35 16.34 -8.95
CA GLU A 329 76.44 15.44 -8.56
C GLU A 329 77.71 15.66 -9.41
N ASP A 330 77.55 15.79 -10.74
CA ASP A 330 78.65 16.10 -11.66
C ASP A 330 79.28 17.47 -11.34
N LEU A 331 78.46 18.49 -11.09
CA LEU A 331 78.92 19.84 -10.69
C LEU A 331 79.68 19.82 -9.36
N ALA A 332 79.26 19.01 -8.37
CA ALA A 332 79.97 18.85 -7.11
C ALA A 332 81.37 18.26 -7.34
N ALA A 333 81.47 17.24 -8.22
CA ALA A 333 82.73 16.62 -8.57
C ALA A 333 83.67 17.62 -9.27
N ILE A 334 83.16 18.41 -10.22
CA ILE A 334 83.92 19.47 -10.91
C ILE A 334 84.39 20.53 -9.93
N ALA A 335 83.51 21.05 -9.06
CA ALA A 335 83.88 22.05 -8.06
C ALA A 335 85.00 21.54 -7.13
N LYS A 336 84.89 20.29 -6.65
CA LYS A 336 85.93 19.68 -5.82
C LYS A 336 87.28 19.52 -6.56
N GLY A 337 87.22 19.19 -7.86
CA GLY A 337 88.40 19.16 -8.73
C GLY A 337 89.07 20.53 -8.83
N THR A 338 88.30 21.57 -9.13
CA THR A 338 88.76 22.96 -9.24
C THR A 338 89.34 23.49 -7.93
N GLU A 339 88.73 23.16 -6.78
CA GLU A 339 89.25 23.54 -5.45
C GLU A 339 90.66 22.95 -5.24
N LYS A 340 90.86 21.68 -5.60
CA LYS A 340 92.16 21.02 -5.51
C LYS A 340 93.21 21.66 -6.42
N GLU A 341 92.85 21.99 -7.66
CA GLU A 341 93.75 22.66 -8.60
C GLU A 341 94.12 24.08 -8.13
N ALA A 342 93.15 24.86 -7.66
CA ALA A 342 93.38 26.20 -7.13
C ALA A 342 94.29 26.17 -5.89
N ALA A 343 94.06 25.24 -4.96
CA ALA A 343 94.93 25.04 -3.80
C ALA A 343 96.37 24.66 -4.20
N SER A 344 96.53 23.81 -5.22
CA SER A 344 97.84 23.50 -5.80
C SER A 344 98.49 24.74 -6.44
N GLY A 345 97.69 25.59 -7.10
CA GLY A 345 98.12 26.86 -7.68
C GLY A 345 98.67 27.83 -6.64
N VAL A 346 97.98 27.99 -5.50
CA VAL A 346 98.46 28.79 -4.35
C VAL A 346 99.83 28.29 -3.87
N ASN A 347 99.99 26.98 -3.68
CA ASN A 347 101.26 26.41 -3.22
C ASN A 347 102.38 26.66 -4.25
N PHE A 348 102.11 26.42 -5.53
CA PHE A 348 103.08 26.65 -6.61
C PHE A 348 103.54 28.11 -6.65
N ILE A 349 102.60 29.07 -6.64
CA ILE A 349 102.96 30.49 -6.73
C ILE A 349 103.68 30.99 -5.47
N GLN A 350 103.38 30.43 -4.29
CA GLN A 350 104.14 30.70 -3.07
C GLN A 350 105.59 30.22 -3.18
N GLN A 351 105.85 29.10 -3.85
CA GLN A 351 107.22 28.63 -4.14
C GLN A 351 107.94 29.60 -5.09
N VAL A 352 107.26 30.10 -6.13
CA VAL A 352 107.80 31.13 -7.03
C VAL A 352 108.12 32.41 -6.25
N GLY A 353 107.26 32.81 -5.30
CA GLY A 353 107.51 33.94 -4.40
C GLY A 353 108.78 33.78 -3.57
N LYS A 354 109.00 32.60 -2.99
CA LYS A 354 110.25 32.27 -2.27
C LYS A 354 111.48 32.35 -3.19
N GLN A 355 111.35 31.87 -4.42
CA GLN A 355 112.44 31.93 -5.40
C GLN A 355 112.77 33.39 -5.78
N MET A 356 111.76 34.25 -5.94
CA MET A 356 111.97 35.68 -6.21
C MET A 356 112.65 36.41 -5.05
N ALA A 357 112.29 36.06 -3.80
CA ALA A 357 112.99 36.58 -2.63
C ALA A 357 114.49 36.21 -2.63
N GLN A 358 114.82 34.95 -2.95
CA GLN A 358 116.22 34.51 -3.09
C GLN A 358 116.97 35.23 -4.22
N ILE A 359 116.30 35.52 -5.34
CA ILE A 359 116.87 36.30 -6.43
C ILE A 359 117.12 37.74 -5.96
N SER A 360 116.18 38.36 -5.26
CA SER A 360 116.33 39.70 -4.67
C SER A 360 117.56 39.78 -3.76
N ASP A 361 117.72 38.81 -2.87
CA ASP A 361 118.88 38.72 -1.97
C ASP A 361 120.19 38.59 -2.77
N SER A 362 120.21 37.76 -3.81
CA SER A 362 121.39 37.55 -4.66
C SER A 362 121.79 38.81 -5.44
N VAL A 363 120.79 39.56 -5.93
CA VAL A 363 121.00 40.84 -6.61
C VAL A 363 121.54 41.88 -5.62
N SER A 364 121.00 41.95 -4.41
CA SER A 364 121.48 42.86 -3.36
C SER A 364 122.94 42.61 -3.00
N VAL A 365 123.34 41.34 -2.83
CA VAL A 365 124.74 40.95 -2.62
C VAL A 365 125.62 41.35 -3.81
N THR A 366 125.12 41.20 -5.04
CA THR A 366 125.87 41.59 -6.24
C THR A 366 126.10 43.09 -6.33
N VAL A 367 125.09 43.91 -5.99
CA VAL A 367 125.22 45.37 -5.89
C VAL A 367 126.32 45.76 -4.89
N GLU A 368 126.36 45.10 -3.73
CA GLU A 368 127.40 45.35 -2.72
C GLU A 368 128.80 45.01 -3.24
N ILE A 369 128.96 43.85 -3.92
CA ILE A 369 130.24 43.44 -4.50
C ILE A 369 130.73 44.46 -5.56
N VAL A 370 129.84 44.92 -6.45
CA VAL A 370 130.17 45.89 -7.49
C VAL A 370 130.52 47.25 -6.89
N SER A 371 129.81 47.68 -5.85
CA SER A 371 130.13 48.90 -5.10
C SER A 371 131.53 48.84 -4.47
N ASN A 372 131.85 47.72 -3.82
CA ASN A 372 133.18 47.46 -3.26
C ASN A 372 134.28 47.44 -4.35
N LEU A 373 134.00 46.88 -5.54
CA LEU A 373 134.94 46.89 -6.66
C LEU A 373 135.22 48.31 -7.17
N LYS A 374 134.17 49.14 -7.28
CA LYS A 374 134.28 50.55 -7.66
C LYS A 374 135.10 51.36 -6.66
N GLU A 375 134.87 51.16 -5.36
CA GLU A 375 135.67 51.79 -4.30
C GLU A 375 137.15 51.37 -4.38
N ARG A 376 137.42 50.06 -4.45
CA ARG A 376 138.79 49.54 -4.58
C ARG A 376 139.50 50.05 -5.83
N SER A 377 138.81 50.09 -6.97
CA SER A 377 139.36 50.61 -8.23
C SER A 377 139.69 52.10 -8.14
N SER A 378 138.85 52.89 -7.45
CA SER A 378 139.12 54.31 -7.14
C SER A 378 140.36 54.46 -6.25
N HIS A 379 140.54 53.61 -5.23
CA HIS A 379 141.75 53.59 -4.41
C HIS A 379 143.01 53.25 -5.22
N ILE A 380 142.95 52.24 -6.08
CA ILE A 380 144.07 51.88 -6.97
C ILE A 380 144.36 53.06 -7.92
N GLY A 381 143.34 53.74 -8.44
CA GLY A 381 143.50 54.92 -9.28
C GLY A 381 144.32 56.03 -8.61
N LYS A 382 144.10 56.28 -7.30
CA LYS A 382 144.91 57.23 -6.52
C LYS A 382 146.38 56.80 -6.40
N ILE A 383 146.62 55.50 -6.22
CA ILE A 383 147.99 54.95 -6.15
C ILE A 383 148.69 55.11 -7.51
N VAL A 384 147.99 54.78 -8.60
CA VAL A 384 148.52 54.91 -9.96
C VAL A 384 148.85 56.37 -10.29
N SER A 385 147.99 57.32 -9.91
CA SER A 385 148.30 58.76 -10.03
C SER A 385 149.56 59.17 -9.28
N ALA A 386 149.75 58.66 -8.05
CA ALA A 386 150.97 58.92 -7.29
C ALA A 386 152.21 58.29 -7.95
N ILE A 387 152.10 57.09 -8.54
CA ILE A 387 153.18 56.45 -9.31
C ILE A 387 153.53 57.29 -10.55
N THR A 388 152.53 57.81 -11.27
CA THR A 388 152.74 58.71 -12.41
C THR A 388 153.47 59.99 -11.97
N GLU A 389 153.07 60.59 -10.84
CA GLU A 389 153.73 61.77 -10.29
C GLU A 389 155.19 61.48 -9.90
N ILE A 390 155.44 60.38 -9.19
CA ILE A 390 156.80 59.92 -8.82
C ILE A 390 157.62 59.65 -10.08
N SER A 391 157.05 59.00 -11.09
CA SER A 391 157.72 58.70 -12.36
C SER A 391 158.08 59.98 -13.11
N ASN A 392 157.18 60.97 -13.14
CA ASN A 392 157.45 62.28 -13.74
C ASN A 392 158.53 63.06 -12.98
N GLN A 393 158.49 63.05 -11.64
CA GLN A 393 159.55 63.64 -10.81
C GLN A 393 160.90 62.93 -11.04
N THR A 394 160.90 61.60 -11.13
CA THR A 394 162.10 60.78 -11.39
C THR A 394 162.65 61.05 -12.80
N ASN A 395 161.78 61.25 -13.79
CA ASN A 395 162.14 61.65 -15.15
C ASN A 395 162.82 63.04 -15.15
N LEU A 396 162.29 64.00 -14.40
CA LEU A 396 162.88 65.34 -14.25
C LEU A 396 164.23 65.30 -13.49
N LEU A 397 164.31 64.53 -12.40
CA LEU A 397 165.54 64.34 -11.63
C LEU A 397 166.64 63.69 -12.47
N SER A 398 166.31 62.64 -13.23
CA SER A 398 167.24 61.94 -14.10
C SER A 398 167.63 62.77 -15.33
N LEU A 399 166.74 63.62 -15.85
CA LEU A 399 167.07 64.60 -16.89
C LEU A 399 168.08 65.62 -16.36
N ASN A 400 167.85 66.19 -15.17
CA ASN A 400 168.79 67.11 -14.54
C ASN A 400 170.15 66.46 -14.27
N ALA A 401 170.16 65.20 -13.80
CA ALA A 401 171.39 64.42 -13.61
C ALA A 401 172.10 64.12 -14.93
N SER A 402 171.37 63.84 -16.01
CA SER A 402 171.92 63.62 -17.36
C SER A 402 172.57 64.88 -17.92
N ILE A 403 171.95 66.04 -17.70
CA ILE A 403 172.48 67.35 -18.09
C ILE A 403 173.77 67.65 -17.34
N GLU A 404 173.80 67.46 -16.02
CA GLU A 404 174.99 67.75 -15.21
C GLU A 404 176.13 66.74 -15.48
N ALA A 405 175.80 65.48 -15.78
CA ALA A 405 176.77 64.48 -16.23
C ALA A 405 177.36 64.81 -17.61
N ALA A 406 176.58 65.36 -18.55
CA ALA A 406 177.08 65.86 -19.83
C ALA A 406 178.00 67.08 -19.64
N ARG A 407 177.73 67.91 -18.60
CA ARG A 407 178.51 69.09 -18.24
C ARG A 407 179.89 68.75 -17.66
N ALA A 408 180.03 67.60 -16.99
CA ALA A 408 181.28 67.08 -16.44
C ALA A 408 182.22 66.41 -17.47
N GLY A 409 181.84 66.37 -18.75
CA GLY A 409 182.68 65.86 -19.84
C GLY A 409 183.07 64.38 -19.71
N GLU A 410 184.33 64.03 -19.98
CA GLU A 410 184.83 62.64 -19.96
C GLU A 410 184.65 61.93 -18.61
N HIS A 411 184.72 62.67 -17.48
CA HIS A 411 184.52 62.10 -16.14
C HIS A 411 183.05 61.77 -15.80
N GLY A 412 182.09 62.33 -16.56
CA GLY A 412 180.65 62.15 -16.34
C GLY A 412 179.99 61.05 -17.19
N ARG A 413 180.73 60.41 -18.13
CA ARG A 413 180.15 59.43 -19.08
C ARG A 413 179.43 58.26 -18.40
N GLY A 414 180.01 57.67 -17.35
CA GLY A 414 179.38 56.57 -16.62
C GLY A 414 178.07 56.99 -15.91
N PHE A 415 178.05 58.20 -15.34
CA PHE A 415 176.85 58.77 -14.70
C PHE A 415 175.77 59.14 -15.71
N SER A 416 176.14 59.64 -16.89
CA SER A 416 175.20 59.98 -17.96
C SER A 416 174.45 58.75 -18.48
N VAL A 417 175.12 57.60 -18.60
CA VAL A 417 174.48 56.33 -18.99
C VAL A 417 173.46 55.90 -17.93
N VAL A 418 173.83 55.93 -16.64
CA VAL A 418 172.91 55.57 -15.54
C VAL A 418 171.72 56.53 -15.47
N ALA A 419 171.96 57.84 -15.62
CA ALA A 419 170.90 58.84 -15.61
C ALA A 419 169.94 58.68 -16.82
N SER A 420 170.46 58.34 -18.01
CA SER A 420 169.63 58.01 -19.19
C SER A 420 168.81 56.74 -18.98
N GLU A 421 169.37 55.72 -18.32
CA GLU A 421 168.65 54.48 -18.00
C GLU A 421 167.52 54.72 -16.99
N ILE A 422 167.78 55.51 -15.93
CA ILE A 422 166.75 55.92 -14.96
C ILE A 422 165.66 56.73 -15.65
N ARG A 423 166.02 57.60 -16.59
CA ARG A 423 165.07 58.39 -17.38
C ARG A 423 164.16 57.49 -18.21
N SER A 424 164.74 56.53 -18.93
CA SER A 424 163.99 55.55 -19.72
C SER A 424 163.07 54.70 -18.83
N LEU A 425 163.55 54.25 -17.67
CA LEU A 425 162.75 53.48 -16.70
C LEU A 425 161.58 54.30 -16.12
N ALA A 426 161.80 55.59 -15.87
CA ALA A 426 160.77 56.52 -15.43
C ALA A 426 159.73 56.81 -16.52
N GLU A 427 160.15 56.99 -17.78
CA GLU A 427 159.26 57.11 -18.95
C GLU A 427 158.43 55.83 -19.14
N HIS A 428 159.05 54.64 -19.05
CA HIS A 428 158.36 53.35 -19.08
C HIS A 428 157.39 53.14 -17.91
N SER A 429 157.76 53.58 -16.70
CA SER A 429 156.90 53.49 -15.51
C SER A 429 155.69 54.41 -15.62
N SER A 430 155.89 55.64 -16.14
CA SER A 430 154.82 56.60 -16.42
C SER A 430 153.87 56.08 -17.51
N ALA A 431 154.41 55.49 -18.59
CA ALA A 431 153.61 54.88 -19.65
C ALA A 431 152.79 53.67 -19.14
N SER A 432 153.41 52.80 -18.33
CA SER A 432 152.72 51.64 -17.73
C SER A 432 151.64 52.08 -16.73
N ALA A 433 151.92 53.11 -15.91
CA ALA A 433 150.92 53.70 -15.02
C ALA A 433 149.76 54.33 -15.82
N GLY A 434 150.03 54.95 -16.97
CA GLY A 434 149.00 55.43 -17.91
C GLY A 434 148.10 54.31 -18.42
N GLN A 435 148.67 53.18 -18.84
CA GLN A 435 147.89 52.01 -19.28
C GLN A 435 147.04 51.41 -18.14
N ILE A 436 147.58 51.32 -16.91
CA ILE A 436 146.81 50.88 -15.74
C ILE A 436 145.67 51.87 -15.45
N PHE A 437 145.92 53.17 -15.61
CA PHE A 437 144.91 54.20 -15.40
C PHE A 437 143.75 54.09 -16.41
N GLU A 438 144.04 53.84 -17.68
CA GLU A 438 143.02 53.56 -18.71
C GLU A 438 142.18 52.32 -18.34
N LEU A 439 142.83 51.21 -17.98
CA LEU A 439 142.13 49.99 -17.54
C LEU A 439 141.26 50.22 -16.30
N LEU A 440 141.70 51.07 -15.36
CA LEU A 440 140.89 51.41 -14.18
C LEU A 440 139.68 52.28 -14.54
N GLN A 441 139.80 53.19 -15.52
CA GLN A 441 138.65 53.93 -16.02
C GLN A 441 137.62 53.00 -16.66
N ASP A 442 138.07 52.02 -17.45
CA ASP A 442 137.20 51.01 -18.04
C ASP A 442 136.52 50.17 -16.95
N ILE A 443 137.26 49.67 -15.95
CA ILE A 443 136.69 48.91 -14.82
C ILE A 443 135.68 49.76 -14.03
N MET A 444 135.96 51.04 -13.80
CA MET A 444 135.04 51.95 -13.11
C MET A 444 133.77 52.20 -13.92
N LYS A 445 133.90 52.33 -15.24
CA LYS A 445 132.77 52.47 -16.17
C LYS A 445 131.92 51.20 -16.19
N ASP A 446 132.54 50.03 -16.36
CA ASP A 446 131.87 48.73 -16.35
C ASP A 446 131.16 48.49 -15.00
N SER A 447 131.78 48.89 -13.88
CA SER A 447 131.17 48.81 -12.56
C SER A 447 129.94 49.72 -12.43
N GLN A 448 130.00 50.94 -12.99
CA GLN A 448 128.87 51.87 -13.01
C GLN A 448 127.72 51.34 -13.88
N GLU A 449 128.01 50.81 -15.06
CA GLU A 449 127.02 50.20 -15.95
C GLU A 449 126.38 48.96 -15.30
N THR A 450 127.18 48.13 -14.62
CA THR A 450 126.70 46.96 -13.86
C THR A 450 125.81 47.39 -12.68
N GLU A 451 126.18 48.44 -11.95
CA GLU A 451 125.36 49.00 -10.87
C GLU A 451 123.98 49.46 -11.38
N GLN A 452 123.93 50.16 -12.52
CA GLN A 452 122.69 50.57 -13.17
C GLN A 452 121.85 49.37 -13.63
N ALA A 453 122.48 48.37 -14.25
CA ALA A 453 121.79 47.15 -14.66
C ALA A 453 121.19 46.41 -13.46
N MET A 454 121.91 46.33 -12.34
CA MET A 454 121.41 45.68 -11.11
C MET A 454 120.28 46.47 -10.44
N GLN A 455 120.27 47.80 -10.53
CA GLN A 455 119.12 48.61 -10.09
C GLN A 455 117.86 48.30 -10.92
N GLN A 456 118.00 48.16 -12.25
CA GLN A 456 116.90 47.74 -13.09
C GLN A 456 116.40 46.34 -12.71
N VAL A 457 117.31 45.37 -12.55
CA VAL A 457 116.93 44.00 -12.12
C VAL A 457 116.21 44.03 -10.76
N THR A 458 116.67 44.84 -9.81
CA THR A 458 116.00 45.01 -8.50
C THR A 458 114.56 45.50 -8.66
N SER A 459 114.34 46.48 -9.55
CA SER A 459 113.00 47.00 -9.87
C SER A 459 112.11 45.93 -10.52
N GLU A 460 112.66 45.15 -11.46
CA GLU A 460 111.94 44.05 -12.13
C GLU A 460 111.57 42.93 -11.14
N VAL A 461 112.46 42.55 -10.23
CA VAL A 461 112.18 41.57 -9.17
C VAL A 461 111.08 42.07 -8.23
N GLY A 462 111.12 43.34 -7.82
CA GLY A 462 110.07 43.95 -7.02
C GLY A 462 108.71 43.97 -7.73
N THR A 463 108.71 44.20 -9.05
CA THR A 463 107.50 44.11 -9.88
C THR A 463 106.99 42.66 -9.98
N GLY A 464 107.91 41.69 -10.14
CA GLY A 464 107.60 40.26 -10.12
C GLY A 464 106.98 39.80 -8.80
N GLN A 465 107.47 40.31 -7.68
CA GLN A 465 106.94 40.00 -6.35
C GLN A 465 105.50 40.51 -6.17
N LYS A 466 105.19 41.74 -6.63
CA LYS A 466 103.81 42.25 -6.65
C LYS A 466 102.89 41.39 -7.51
N LYS A 467 103.35 40.92 -8.68
CA LYS A 467 102.56 40.05 -9.56
C LYS A 467 102.29 38.68 -8.93
N ILE A 468 103.21 38.18 -8.10
CA ILE A 468 103.01 36.96 -7.33
C ILE A 468 101.95 37.16 -6.25
N GLU A 469 101.93 38.29 -5.56
CA GLU A 469 100.88 38.62 -4.58
C GLU A 469 99.50 38.71 -5.25
N GLU A 470 99.38 39.41 -6.38
CA GLU A 470 98.14 39.47 -7.19
C GLU A 470 97.66 38.06 -7.62
N ALA A 471 98.59 37.18 -7.98
CA ALA A 471 98.28 35.81 -8.37
C ALA A 471 97.81 34.95 -7.17
N ILE A 472 98.41 35.11 -5.99
CA ILE A 472 97.96 34.46 -4.75
C ILE A 472 96.51 34.87 -4.46
N GLU A 473 96.21 36.17 -4.45
CA GLU A 473 94.86 36.70 -4.20
C GLU A 473 93.86 36.14 -5.22
N SER A 474 94.26 36.05 -6.49
CA SER A 474 93.42 35.47 -7.54
C SER A 474 93.08 33.99 -7.29
N PHE A 475 94.06 33.17 -6.89
CA PHE A 475 93.81 31.76 -6.56
C PHE A 475 92.97 31.58 -5.29
N GLU A 476 93.16 32.43 -4.27
CA GLU A 476 92.33 32.43 -3.07
C GLU A 476 90.87 32.78 -3.37
N ASN A 477 90.65 33.75 -4.26
CA ASN A 477 89.32 34.10 -4.76
C ASN A 477 88.67 32.96 -5.55
N ILE A 478 89.43 32.23 -6.37
CA ILE A 478 88.95 31.02 -7.04
C ILE A 478 88.55 29.97 -6.00
N LEU A 479 89.37 29.71 -4.99
CA LEU A 479 89.07 28.74 -3.93
C LEU A 479 87.75 29.07 -3.23
N LYS A 480 87.57 30.32 -2.80
CA LYS A 480 86.35 30.80 -2.15
C LYS A 480 85.12 30.67 -3.05
N SER A 481 85.24 31.06 -4.32
CA SER A 481 84.15 30.95 -5.30
C SER A 481 83.75 29.49 -5.52
N THR A 482 84.74 28.59 -5.57
CA THR A 482 84.50 27.16 -5.79
C THR A 482 83.83 26.50 -4.58
N GLN A 483 84.17 26.91 -3.36
CA GLN A 483 83.49 26.48 -2.15
C GLN A 483 82.04 26.96 -2.10
N GLN A 484 81.75 28.18 -2.56
CA GLN A 484 80.38 28.68 -2.68
C GLN A 484 79.57 27.86 -3.71
N VAL A 485 80.17 27.52 -4.85
CA VAL A 485 79.53 26.62 -5.83
C VAL A 485 79.22 25.26 -5.20
N ALA A 486 80.15 24.68 -4.45
CA ALA A 486 79.93 23.39 -3.79
C ALA A 486 78.74 23.44 -2.79
N TRP A 487 78.60 24.53 -2.04
CA TRP A 487 77.47 24.73 -1.13
C TRP A 487 76.14 24.86 -1.88
N GLN A 488 76.09 25.66 -2.95
CA GLN A 488 74.89 25.82 -3.78
C GLN A 488 74.48 24.50 -4.43
N VAL A 489 75.44 23.68 -4.83
CA VAL A 489 75.17 22.35 -5.39
C VAL A 489 74.52 21.42 -4.36
N GLN A 490 74.94 21.46 -3.10
CA GLN A 490 74.28 20.71 -2.03
C GLN A 490 72.83 21.17 -1.82
N GLU A 491 72.58 22.48 -1.87
CA GLU A 491 71.22 23.03 -1.78
C GLU A 491 70.34 22.56 -2.96
N VAL A 492 70.86 22.61 -4.18
CA VAL A 492 70.17 22.10 -5.39
C VAL A 492 69.87 20.60 -5.27
N SER A 493 70.79 19.81 -4.72
CA SER A 493 70.56 18.38 -4.47
C SER A 493 69.41 18.16 -3.50
N ALA A 494 69.37 18.89 -2.39
CA ALA A 494 68.31 18.78 -1.39
C ALA A 494 66.94 19.18 -1.97
N VAL A 495 66.88 20.27 -2.73
CA VAL A 495 65.66 20.70 -3.43
C VAL A 495 65.21 19.66 -4.45
N SER A 496 66.15 19.03 -5.17
CA SER A 496 65.83 17.99 -6.15
C SER A 496 65.21 16.75 -5.48
N GLU A 497 65.72 16.32 -4.32
CA GLU A 497 65.11 15.23 -3.53
C GLU A 497 63.69 15.58 -3.07
N GLN A 498 63.47 16.82 -2.58
CA GLN A 498 62.13 17.28 -2.20
C GLN A 498 61.18 17.31 -3.40
N MET A 499 61.65 17.75 -4.57
CA MET A 499 60.85 17.74 -5.80
C MET A 499 60.52 16.31 -6.26
N ALA A 500 61.43 15.35 -6.08
CA ALA A 500 61.18 13.95 -6.39
C ALA A 500 60.06 13.39 -5.51
N ALA A 501 60.15 13.58 -4.19
CA ALA A 501 59.10 13.16 -3.26
C ALA A 501 57.75 13.84 -3.55
N GLY A 502 57.75 15.15 -3.85
CA GLY A 502 56.54 15.86 -4.23
C GLY A 502 55.95 15.35 -5.56
N SER A 503 56.79 14.96 -6.51
CA SER A 503 56.32 14.36 -7.77
C SER A 503 55.62 13.02 -7.55
N GLU A 504 56.13 12.18 -6.64
CA GLU A 504 55.50 10.90 -6.26
C GLU A 504 54.14 11.12 -5.57
N GLU A 505 54.04 12.10 -4.67
CA GLU A 505 52.78 12.44 -3.97
C GLU A 505 51.72 12.96 -4.95
N ILE A 506 52.11 13.82 -5.90
CA ILE A 506 51.20 14.29 -6.95
C ILE A 506 50.80 13.13 -7.86
N ALA A 507 51.72 12.22 -8.22
CA ALA A 507 51.40 11.03 -9.02
C ALA A 507 50.33 10.15 -8.35
N ALA A 508 50.45 9.92 -7.05
CA ALA A 508 49.46 9.18 -6.27
C ALA A 508 48.09 9.88 -6.28
N SER A 509 48.08 11.21 -6.07
CA SER A 509 46.86 12.02 -6.10
C SER A 509 46.17 12.01 -7.47
N VAL A 510 46.95 12.04 -8.56
CA VAL A 510 46.42 11.94 -9.94
C VAL A 510 45.82 10.56 -10.21
N SER A 511 46.44 9.49 -9.70
CA SER A 511 45.89 8.13 -9.80
C SER A 511 44.56 7.98 -9.05
N GLU A 512 44.45 8.59 -7.87
CA GLU A 512 43.18 8.62 -7.11
C GLU A 512 42.11 9.41 -7.85
N MET A 513 42.44 10.58 -8.40
CA MET A 513 41.51 11.36 -9.23
C MET A 513 41.02 10.59 -10.46
N ALA A 514 41.90 9.82 -11.11
CA ALA A 514 41.51 8.98 -12.24
C ALA A 514 40.49 7.92 -11.83
N THR A 515 40.70 7.28 -10.67
CA THR A 515 39.77 6.29 -10.10
C THR A 515 38.41 6.93 -9.80
N ILE A 516 38.39 8.10 -9.16
CA ILE A 516 37.15 8.84 -8.85
C ILE A 516 36.39 9.23 -10.12
N ALA A 517 37.11 9.62 -11.18
CA ALA A 517 36.50 9.99 -12.45
C ALA A 517 35.85 8.77 -13.14
N GLU A 518 36.49 7.60 -13.10
CA GLU A 518 35.93 6.33 -13.61
C GLU A 518 34.71 5.87 -12.80
N GLU A 519 34.78 5.96 -11.47
CA GLU A 519 33.65 5.67 -10.59
C GLU A 519 32.47 6.62 -10.87
N SER A 520 32.74 7.89 -11.12
CA SER A 520 31.72 8.89 -11.48
C SER A 520 31.04 8.54 -12.81
N LEU A 521 31.79 8.11 -13.82
CA LEU A 521 31.23 7.64 -15.09
C LEU A 521 30.31 6.42 -14.89
N THR A 522 30.75 5.46 -14.07
CA THR A 522 29.98 4.26 -13.75
C THR A 522 28.71 4.62 -12.97
N GLY A 523 28.81 5.52 -11.98
CA GLY A 523 27.70 6.01 -11.19
C GLY A 523 26.65 6.73 -12.03
N VAL A 524 27.07 7.59 -12.97
CA VAL A 524 26.16 8.29 -13.88
C VAL A 524 25.43 7.32 -14.80
N LYS A 525 26.10 6.29 -15.34
CA LYS A 525 25.44 5.25 -16.14
C LYS A 525 24.32 4.57 -15.34
N ALA A 526 24.59 4.18 -14.10
CA ALA A 526 23.59 3.57 -13.23
C ALA A 526 22.41 4.53 -12.93
N VAL A 527 22.69 5.81 -12.69
CA VAL A 527 21.65 6.84 -12.53
C VAL A 527 20.80 6.95 -13.79
N ASN A 528 21.40 7.06 -14.97
CA ASN A 528 20.67 7.15 -16.24
C ASN A 528 19.76 5.94 -16.48
N GLU A 529 20.21 4.72 -16.16
CA GLU A 529 19.38 3.51 -16.24
C GLU A 529 18.19 3.56 -15.27
N MET A 530 18.40 4.01 -14.03
CA MET A 530 17.33 4.16 -13.05
C MET A 530 16.33 5.24 -13.48
N THR A 531 16.81 6.36 -14.00
CA THR A 531 15.98 7.46 -14.50
C THR A 531 15.14 7.02 -15.70
N ALA A 532 15.69 6.18 -16.60
CA ALA A 532 14.93 5.58 -17.69
C ALA A 532 13.79 4.68 -17.18
N LYS A 533 14.05 3.83 -16.18
CA LYS A 533 13.00 3.02 -15.54
C LYS A 533 11.95 3.89 -14.85
N GLN A 534 12.37 4.95 -14.17
CA GLN A 534 11.46 5.88 -13.52
C GLN A 534 10.56 6.61 -14.52
N SER A 535 11.10 7.00 -15.68
CA SER A 535 10.30 7.60 -16.75
C SER A 535 9.18 6.66 -17.24
N ALA A 536 9.48 5.37 -17.41
CA ALA A 536 8.48 4.37 -17.78
C ALA A 536 7.38 4.21 -16.70
N LEU A 537 7.77 4.15 -15.42
CA LEU A 537 6.83 4.08 -14.30
C LEU A 537 5.93 5.32 -14.22
N VAL A 538 6.48 6.51 -14.46
CA VAL A 538 5.72 7.77 -14.50
C VAL A 538 4.66 7.73 -15.60
N GLN A 539 4.98 7.19 -16.79
CA GLN A 539 3.99 6.98 -17.86
C GLN A 539 2.90 5.96 -17.48
N GLU A 540 3.27 4.87 -16.80
CA GLU A 540 2.32 3.87 -16.32
C GLU A 540 1.35 4.47 -15.27
N VAL A 541 1.88 5.20 -14.28
CA VAL A 541 1.07 5.90 -13.28
C VAL A 541 0.14 6.93 -13.93
N ALA A 542 0.61 7.68 -14.92
CA ALA A 542 -0.23 8.61 -15.67
C ALA A 542 -1.42 7.89 -16.32
N SER A 543 -1.17 6.74 -16.97
CA SER A 543 -2.22 5.94 -17.62
C SER A 543 -3.23 5.35 -16.63
N LEU A 544 -2.75 4.79 -15.51
CA LEU A 544 -3.62 4.26 -14.45
C LEU A 544 -4.48 5.35 -13.81
N THR A 545 -3.92 6.55 -13.64
CA THR A 545 -4.63 7.68 -13.06
C THR A 545 -5.73 8.20 -13.98
N ASP A 546 -5.50 8.21 -15.30
CA ASP A 546 -6.54 8.56 -16.28
C ASP A 546 -7.69 7.53 -16.26
N LEU A 547 -7.37 6.24 -16.19
CA LEU A 547 -8.35 5.16 -16.02
C LEU A 547 -9.18 5.33 -14.74
N LEU A 548 -8.54 5.57 -13.59
CA LEU A 548 -9.24 5.85 -12.33
C LEU A 548 -10.16 7.05 -12.44
N GLY A 549 -9.69 8.15 -13.06
CA GLY A 549 -10.51 9.33 -13.30
C GLY A 549 -11.72 9.04 -14.19
N LYS A 550 -11.57 8.18 -15.20
CA LYS A 550 -12.67 7.73 -16.07
C LYS A 550 -13.68 6.87 -15.30
N ASP A 551 -13.22 5.87 -14.55
CA ASP A 551 -14.09 4.96 -13.79
C ASP A 551 -14.87 5.72 -12.69
N SER A 552 -14.22 6.66 -12.00
CA SER A 552 -14.88 7.49 -10.99
C SER A 552 -15.97 8.38 -11.60
N ARG A 553 -15.73 8.97 -12.79
CA ARG A 553 -16.76 9.73 -13.52
C ARG A 553 -17.93 8.85 -13.95
N SER A 554 -17.66 7.62 -14.38
CA SER A 554 -18.71 6.65 -14.73
C SER A 554 -19.55 6.23 -13.52
N LEU A 555 -18.91 5.97 -12.38
CA LEU A 555 -19.59 5.69 -11.10
C LEU A 555 -20.43 6.88 -10.65
N GLU A 556 -19.88 8.11 -10.68
CA GLU A 556 -20.62 9.32 -10.34
C GLU A 556 -21.85 9.50 -11.25
N ALA A 557 -21.71 9.28 -12.56
CA ALA A 557 -22.83 9.34 -13.50
C ALA A 557 -23.91 8.27 -13.22
N LEU A 558 -23.52 7.06 -12.83
CA LEU A 558 -24.46 5.98 -12.45
C LEU A 558 -25.25 6.33 -11.19
N VAL A 559 -24.58 6.80 -10.12
CA VAL A 559 -25.23 7.13 -8.85
C VAL A 559 -25.99 8.46 -8.88
N THR A 560 -25.71 9.33 -9.85
CA THR A 560 -26.47 10.57 -10.08
C THR A 560 -27.86 10.30 -10.68
N LYS A 561 -28.09 9.12 -11.27
CA LYS A 561 -29.43 8.70 -11.71
C LYS A 561 -30.39 8.52 -10.54
N PHE A 562 -29.87 8.18 -9.36
CA PHE A 562 -30.67 8.05 -8.15
C PHE A 562 -30.82 9.41 -7.45
N LYS A 563 -32.06 9.77 -7.16
CA LYS A 563 -32.38 10.94 -6.37
C LYS A 563 -32.48 10.49 -4.91
N VAL A 564 -31.57 11.01 -4.09
CA VAL A 564 -31.38 10.64 -2.68
C VAL A 564 -31.51 11.83 -1.78
#